data_AF-A0A8T0E6V6-F1
#
_entry.id   AF-A0A8T0E6V6-F1
#
_cell.length_a   1.000
_cell.length_b   1.000
_cell.length_c   1.000
_cell.angle_alpha   90.00
_cell.angle_beta   90.00
_cell.angle_gamma   90.00
#
_symmetry.space_group_name_H-M   'P 1'
#
loop_
_entity.id
_entity.type
_entity.pdbx_description
1 polymer ?
#
loop_
_entity_poly.entity_id
_entity_poly.type
_entity_poly.pdbx_seq_one_letter_code
_entity_poly.pdbx_strand_id
1 'polypeptide(L)'
;MDCDVNSRNDNPSKESFEPGAARFGNFINYYTFNSVSKRLQKIPSNLVLSFQKETVLCLDIGCNSGELTQGLYSHLTKNLDTSLEVYILGIDLDETLITRCKESNNYEGHITYQQMDIMSNTSVSQLESFLQKYNRTEFDLITCFSTTMWIHLNHGDNGLDNFLSTISKLGKYLLLEPQEWKSYKSALRRMTRLNREAFALEKLKTRDITNHLLQFLPQHGKNVYQCFGETSWGRSLFLFQDSS
;
A
#
# COMPACT_ATOMS: atom_id res chain seq x y z
N MET A 1 42.55 11.38 44.34
CA MET A 1 41.15 11.84 44.22
C MET A 1 40.97 12.19 42.77
N ASP A 2 40.60 11.19 41.99
CA ASP A 2 40.39 11.31 40.56
C ASP A 2 39.06 12.00 40.30
N CYS A 3 39.07 13.12 39.58
CA CYS A 3 37.86 13.79 39.11
C CYS A 3 37.58 13.33 37.68
N ASP A 4 36.59 12.45 37.58
CA ASP A 4 36.08 11.88 36.34
C ASP A 4 35.40 12.91 35.43
N VAL A 5 35.53 12.59 34.15
CA VAL A 5 35.02 13.24 32.95
C VAL A 5 33.48 13.30 32.95
N ASN A 6 32.90 14.46 32.63
CA ASN A 6 31.49 14.57 32.26
C ASN A 6 31.36 15.25 30.89
N SER A 7 31.57 14.47 29.82
CA SER A 7 31.13 14.83 28.48
C SER A 7 29.65 14.46 28.33
N ARG A 8 28.78 15.47 28.27
CA ARG A 8 27.37 15.28 27.90
C ARG A 8 27.29 15.00 26.41
N ASN A 9 27.12 13.72 26.06
CA ASN A 9 26.67 13.31 24.74
C ASN A 9 25.15 13.47 24.66
N ASP A 10 24.69 14.63 24.19
CA ASP A 10 23.31 14.81 23.72
C ASP A 10 23.16 14.13 22.36
N ASN A 11 22.95 12.82 22.37
CA ASN A 11 22.48 12.09 21.20
C ASN A 11 20.95 12.26 21.14
N PRO A 12 20.37 12.78 20.04
CA PRO A 12 18.92 12.84 19.92
C PRO A 12 18.41 11.39 19.97
N SER A 13 17.60 11.12 20.99
CA SER A 13 16.96 9.83 21.18
C SER A 13 16.31 9.39 19.88
N LYS A 14 16.80 8.28 19.30
CA LYS A 14 16.00 7.45 18.39
C LYS A 14 14.69 7.20 19.10
N GLU A 15 13.59 7.81 18.63
CA GLU A 15 12.27 7.49 19.13
C GLU A 15 12.08 5.98 19.04
N SER A 16 12.08 5.32 20.20
CA SER A 16 11.90 3.88 20.28
C SER A 16 10.51 3.56 19.75
N PHE A 17 10.48 2.76 18.68
CA PHE A 17 9.27 2.23 18.06
C PHE A 17 8.40 1.54 19.12
N GLU A 18 7.27 2.16 19.48
CA GLU A 18 6.25 1.56 20.34
C GLU A 18 5.17 0.88 19.49
N PRO A 19 5.01 -0.45 19.61
CA PRO A 19 3.95 -1.18 18.92
C PRO A 19 2.57 -0.60 19.28
N GLY A 20 1.88 -0.04 18.29
CA GLY A 20 0.49 0.41 18.44
C GLY A 20 0.23 1.89 18.22
N ALA A 21 1.26 2.75 18.16
CA ALA A 21 1.08 4.14 17.75
C ALA A 21 0.81 4.25 16.24
N ALA A 22 1.61 3.56 15.40
CA ALA A 22 1.46 3.41 13.95
C ALA A 22 0.82 4.61 13.21
N ARG A 23 1.50 5.76 13.22
CA ARG A 23 1.06 7.00 12.55
C ARG A 23 0.88 6.83 11.04
N PHE A 24 1.62 5.91 10.44
CA PHE A 24 1.53 5.58 9.02
C PHE A 24 0.74 4.29 8.76
N GLY A 25 0.12 3.69 9.78
CA GLY A 25 -0.64 2.45 9.63
C GLY A 25 0.19 1.17 9.61
N ASN A 26 1.49 1.26 9.92
CA ASN A 26 2.45 0.16 10.05
C ASN A 26 2.20 -0.73 11.30
N PHE A 27 0.99 -1.31 11.40
CA PHE A 27 0.65 -2.23 12.49
C PHE A 27 1.29 -3.60 12.27
N ILE A 28 1.96 -4.13 13.29
CA ILE A 28 2.62 -5.46 13.24
C ILE A 28 1.62 -6.60 13.05
N ASN A 29 0.42 -6.49 13.62
CA ASN A 29 -0.60 -7.55 13.63
C ASN A 29 -1.81 -7.19 12.75
N TYR A 30 -1.58 -6.48 11.63
CA TYR A 30 -2.67 -5.96 10.81
C TYR A 30 -3.63 -7.07 10.32
N TYR A 31 -3.07 -8.20 9.89
CA TYR A 31 -3.83 -9.30 9.30
C TYR A 31 -4.49 -10.24 10.33
N THR A 32 -4.16 -10.12 11.63
CA THR A 32 -4.91 -10.80 12.71
C THR A 32 -6.37 -10.34 12.76
N PHE A 33 -6.64 -9.08 12.41
CA PHE A 33 -7.98 -8.49 12.45
C PHE A 33 -8.60 -8.30 11.05
N ASN A 34 -7.76 -8.18 10.01
CA ASN A 34 -8.18 -7.95 8.63
C ASN A 34 -7.78 -9.15 7.76
N SER A 35 -8.58 -10.21 7.83
CA SER A 35 -8.29 -11.50 7.19
C SER A 35 -7.93 -11.37 5.70
N VAL A 36 -6.75 -11.91 5.34
CA VAL A 36 -6.26 -12.03 3.95
C VAL A 36 -7.27 -12.77 3.08
N SER A 37 -7.72 -13.96 3.51
CA SER A 37 -8.62 -14.80 2.71
C SER A 37 -9.97 -14.12 2.44
N LYS A 38 -10.56 -13.43 3.42
CA LYS A 38 -11.83 -12.69 3.22
C LYS A 38 -11.70 -11.55 2.22
N ARG A 39 -10.53 -10.90 2.15
CA ARG A 39 -10.26 -9.87 1.14
C ARG A 39 -10.13 -10.48 -0.26
N LEU A 40 -9.28 -11.51 -0.38
CA LEU A 40 -8.97 -12.14 -1.67
C LEU A 40 -10.17 -12.88 -2.29
N GLN A 41 -11.11 -13.39 -1.48
CA GLN A 41 -12.34 -14.02 -1.96
C GLN A 41 -13.19 -13.14 -2.88
N LYS A 42 -13.03 -11.82 -2.83
CA LYS A 42 -13.74 -10.88 -3.70
C LYS A 42 -13.05 -10.69 -5.05
N ILE A 43 -11.75 -10.91 -5.11
CA ILE A 43 -10.94 -10.71 -6.32
C ILE A 43 -11.04 -11.98 -7.17
N PRO A 44 -11.33 -11.90 -8.48
CA PRO A 44 -11.29 -13.07 -9.36
C PRO A 44 -9.88 -13.66 -9.41
N SER A 45 -9.72 -14.97 -9.20
CA SER A 45 -8.41 -15.62 -9.26
C SER A 45 -7.80 -15.59 -10.67
N ASN A 46 -8.64 -15.47 -11.70
CA ASN A 46 -8.24 -15.35 -13.10
C ASN A 46 -8.02 -13.90 -13.55
N LEU A 47 -7.99 -12.91 -12.64
CA LEU A 47 -7.88 -11.49 -12.99
C LEU A 47 -6.71 -11.23 -13.96
N VAL A 48 -5.53 -11.78 -13.68
CA VAL A 48 -4.33 -11.56 -14.49
C VAL A 48 -4.38 -12.24 -15.86
N LEU A 49 -5.19 -13.30 -16.04
CA LEU A 49 -5.40 -13.93 -17.35
C LEU A 49 -6.08 -12.98 -18.34
N SER A 50 -6.93 -12.07 -17.84
CA SER A 50 -7.60 -11.06 -18.67
C SER A 50 -6.64 -10.04 -19.26
N PHE A 51 -5.41 -9.94 -18.74
CA PHE A 51 -4.41 -8.98 -19.24
C PHE A 51 -3.75 -9.45 -20.54
N GLN A 52 -3.90 -10.74 -20.91
CA GLN A 52 -3.38 -11.33 -22.15
C GLN A 52 -1.87 -11.09 -22.32
N LYS A 53 -1.09 -11.39 -21.27
CA LYS A 53 0.38 -11.27 -21.26
C LYS A 53 1.02 -12.58 -20.84
N GLU A 54 2.27 -12.77 -21.24
CA GLU A 54 3.16 -13.85 -20.77
C GLU A 54 3.84 -13.48 -19.43
N THR A 55 3.99 -12.19 -19.15
CA THR A 55 4.54 -11.69 -17.88
C THR A 55 3.69 -10.56 -17.36
N VAL A 56 3.29 -10.66 -16.08
CA VAL A 56 2.51 -9.66 -15.35
C VAL A 56 3.35 -9.11 -14.21
N LEU A 57 3.56 -7.79 -14.22
CA LEU A 57 4.26 -7.08 -13.15
C LEU A 57 3.26 -6.37 -12.24
N CYS A 58 3.34 -6.66 -10.96
CA CYS A 58 2.52 -6.07 -9.93
C CYS A 58 3.34 -5.19 -8.97
N LEU A 59 2.71 -4.15 -8.45
CA LEU A 59 3.21 -3.35 -7.32
C LEU A 59 2.18 -3.39 -6.20
N ASP A 60 2.58 -3.76 -4.99
CA ASP A 60 1.74 -3.72 -3.79
C ASP A 60 2.21 -2.63 -2.83
N ILE A 61 1.41 -1.57 -2.69
CA ILE A 61 1.75 -0.35 -1.94
C ILE A 61 1.23 -0.45 -0.50
N GLY A 62 2.15 -0.42 0.46
CA GLY A 62 1.84 -0.63 1.88
C GLY A 62 1.66 -2.12 2.18
N CYS A 63 2.61 -2.95 1.72
CA CYS A 63 2.54 -4.41 1.85
C CYS A 63 2.53 -4.90 3.32
N ASN A 64 2.84 -4.03 4.28
CA ASN A 64 2.94 -4.33 5.69
C ASN A 64 3.92 -5.49 5.91
N SER A 65 3.55 -6.56 6.64
CA SER A 65 4.37 -7.77 6.81
C SER A 65 4.24 -8.80 5.68
N GLY A 66 3.59 -8.46 4.56
CA GLY A 66 3.62 -9.23 3.31
C GLY A 66 2.60 -10.38 3.21
N GLU A 67 1.79 -10.66 4.25
CA GLU A 67 0.84 -11.79 4.22
C GLU A 67 -0.21 -11.65 3.13
N LEU A 68 -0.70 -10.43 2.86
CA LEU A 68 -1.63 -10.19 1.76
C LEU A 68 -0.93 -10.24 0.41
N THR A 69 0.31 -9.77 0.30
CA THR A 69 1.10 -9.82 -0.94
C THR A 69 1.33 -11.28 -1.36
N GLN A 70 1.76 -12.13 -0.42
CA GLN A 70 1.92 -13.57 -0.64
C GLN A 70 0.59 -14.27 -0.95
N GLY A 71 -0.47 -13.92 -0.21
CA GLY A 71 -1.81 -14.43 -0.46
C GLY A 71 -2.33 -14.03 -1.85
N LEU A 72 -2.11 -12.79 -2.27
CA LEU A 72 -2.48 -12.28 -3.58
C LEU A 72 -1.74 -13.03 -4.69
N TYR A 73 -0.42 -13.22 -4.54
CA TYR A 73 0.37 -14.03 -5.47
C TYR A 73 -0.24 -15.43 -5.61
N SER A 74 -0.41 -16.15 -4.50
CA SER A 74 -1.00 -17.50 -4.52
C SER A 74 -2.40 -17.53 -5.14
N HIS A 75 -3.23 -16.51 -4.89
CA HIS A 75 -4.58 -16.41 -5.40
C HIS A 75 -4.62 -16.17 -6.92
N LEU A 76 -3.75 -15.29 -7.43
CA LEU A 76 -3.66 -14.96 -8.85
C LEU A 76 -2.97 -16.08 -9.66
N THR A 77 -2.09 -16.86 -9.02
CA THR A 77 -1.34 -17.93 -9.68
C THR A 77 -2.00 -19.31 -9.59
N LYS A 78 -3.03 -19.46 -8.75
CA LYS A 78 -3.65 -20.76 -8.39
C LYS A 78 -4.00 -21.66 -9.58
N ASN A 79 -4.43 -21.10 -10.71
CA ASN A 79 -4.89 -21.82 -11.89
C ASN A 79 -4.20 -21.33 -13.18
N LEU A 80 -2.98 -20.82 -13.08
CA LEU A 80 -2.24 -20.37 -14.26
C LEU A 80 -1.66 -21.57 -15.02
N ASP A 81 -1.66 -21.46 -16.34
CA ASP A 81 -0.83 -22.32 -17.19
C ASP A 81 0.65 -21.97 -16.95
N THR A 82 1.53 -22.94 -17.19
CA THR A 82 2.99 -22.88 -17.07
C THR A 82 3.68 -21.79 -17.89
N SER A 83 2.96 -21.05 -18.73
CA SER A 83 3.51 -19.99 -19.59
C SER A 83 3.30 -18.56 -19.08
N LEU A 84 2.48 -18.33 -18.04
CA LEU A 84 2.26 -16.99 -17.47
C LEU A 84 3.02 -16.81 -16.17
N GLU A 85 3.94 -15.84 -16.18
CA GLU A 85 4.75 -15.47 -15.03
C GLU A 85 4.20 -14.21 -14.34
N VAL A 86 4.06 -14.25 -13.01
CA VAL A 86 3.64 -13.11 -12.20
C VAL A 86 4.80 -12.71 -11.27
N TYR A 87 5.15 -11.43 -11.28
CA TYR A 87 6.12 -10.84 -10.36
C TYR A 87 5.49 -9.71 -9.56
N ILE A 88 5.72 -9.69 -8.25
CA ILE A 88 5.18 -8.65 -7.35
C ILE A 88 6.32 -7.93 -6.64
N LEU A 89 6.36 -6.60 -6.77
CA LEU A 89 7.13 -5.73 -5.89
C LEU A 89 6.23 -5.28 -4.73
N GLY A 90 6.52 -5.73 -3.51
CA GLY A 90 5.89 -5.22 -2.29
C GLY A 90 6.72 -4.06 -1.71
N ILE A 91 6.08 -2.92 -1.46
CA ILE A 91 6.74 -1.78 -0.81
C ILE A 91 6.04 -1.37 0.48
N ASP A 92 6.83 -0.94 1.46
CA ASP A 92 6.36 -0.37 2.71
C ASP A 92 7.35 0.68 3.22
N LEU A 93 6.86 1.67 3.96
CA LEU A 93 7.68 2.72 4.56
C LEU A 93 8.54 2.16 5.71
N ASP A 94 8.05 1.13 6.41
CA ASP A 94 8.69 0.60 7.61
C ASP A 94 9.72 -0.50 7.29
N GLU A 95 11.00 -0.21 7.54
CA GLU A 95 12.10 -1.14 7.31
C GLU A 95 12.00 -2.43 8.15
N THR A 96 11.42 -2.36 9.35
CA THR A 96 11.23 -3.54 10.21
C THR A 96 10.20 -4.48 9.61
N LEU A 97 9.11 -3.93 9.04
CA LEU A 97 8.11 -4.74 8.34
C LEU A 97 8.69 -5.35 7.06
N ILE A 98 9.49 -4.60 6.31
CA ILE A 98 10.18 -5.12 5.12
C ILE A 98 11.18 -6.22 5.45
N THR A 99 11.93 -6.09 6.55
CA THR A 99 12.81 -7.15 7.04
C THR A 99 12.01 -8.43 7.29
N ARG A 100 10.86 -8.33 7.97
CA ARG A 100 9.96 -9.48 8.18
C ARG A 100 9.39 -10.06 6.89
N CYS A 101 9.04 -9.22 5.92
CA CYS A 101 8.59 -9.68 4.61
C CYS A 101 9.65 -10.54 3.94
N LYS A 102 10.92 -10.10 3.98
CA LYS A 102 12.05 -10.85 3.41
C LYS A 102 12.29 -12.17 4.14
N GLU A 103 12.26 -12.18 5.47
CA GLU A 103 12.45 -13.38 6.28
C GLU A 103 11.33 -14.43 6.11
N SER A 104 10.11 -14.00 5.75
CA SER A 104 8.95 -14.87 5.63
C SER A 104 8.46 -15.09 4.19
N ASN A 105 9.28 -14.73 3.19
CA ASN A 105 8.91 -14.80 1.78
C ASN A 105 8.92 -16.25 1.26
N ASN A 106 7.75 -16.85 1.07
CA ASN A 106 7.64 -18.22 0.53
C ASN A 106 7.75 -18.30 -1.00
N TYR A 107 7.88 -17.15 -1.68
CA TYR A 107 7.86 -17.03 -3.13
C TYR A 107 9.07 -16.23 -3.64
N GLU A 108 10.26 -16.55 -3.12
CA GLU A 108 11.51 -15.99 -3.62
C GLU A 108 11.62 -16.16 -5.14
N GLY A 109 12.08 -15.12 -5.83
CA GLY A 109 12.11 -15.05 -7.30
C GLY A 109 10.84 -14.45 -7.93
N HIS A 110 9.67 -14.58 -7.30
CA HIS A 110 8.43 -13.98 -7.78
C HIS A 110 7.99 -12.75 -6.99
N ILE A 111 8.25 -12.74 -5.68
CA ILE A 111 7.94 -11.60 -4.82
C ILE A 111 9.24 -10.98 -4.33
N THR A 112 9.38 -9.68 -4.55
CA THR A 112 10.50 -8.87 -4.04
C THR A 112 9.95 -7.80 -3.10
N TYR A 113 10.61 -7.58 -1.96
CA TYR A 113 10.22 -6.55 -1.01
C TYR A 113 11.28 -5.45 -0.89
N GLN A 114 10.83 -4.20 -0.87
CA GLN A 114 11.69 -3.03 -0.75
C GLN A 114 11.12 -1.99 0.21
N GLN A 115 11.97 -1.46 1.08
CA GLN A 115 11.62 -0.29 1.89
C GLN A 115 11.57 0.94 0.98
N MET A 116 10.44 1.63 1.00
CA MET A 116 10.19 2.79 0.15
C MET A 116 9.07 3.65 0.73
N ASP A 117 9.30 4.95 0.81
CA ASP A 117 8.23 5.94 0.95
C ASP A 117 7.67 6.28 -0.44
N ILE A 118 6.44 5.84 -0.74
CA ILE A 118 5.77 6.14 -2.01
C ILE A 118 5.50 7.65 -2.20
N MET A 119 5.51 8.43 -1.11
CA MET A 119 5.32 9.88 -1.15
C MET A 119 6.64 10.65 -1.31
N SER A 120 7.79 9.97 -1.29
CA SER A 120 9.11 10.56 -1.54
C SER A 120 9.26 10.99 -3.01
N ASN A 121 10.06 12.03 -3.23
CA ASN A 121 10.45 12.50 -4.57
C ASN A 121 11.33 11.50 -5.35
N THR A 122 11.93 10.51 -4.68
CA THR A 122 12.73 9.45 -5.31
C THR A 122 11.92 8.20 -5.66
N SER A 123 10.68 8.08 -5.17
CA SER A 123 9.89 6.85 -5.30
C SER A 123 9.69 6.45 -6.76
N VAL A 124 9.34 7.41 -7.63
CA VAL A 124 9.11 7.18 -9.06
C VAL A 124 10.35 6.63 -9.74
N SER A 125 11.52 7.23 -9.54
CA SER A 125 12.76 6.75 -10.18
C SER A 125 13.20 5.37 -9.66
N GLN A 126 12.91 5.06 -8.39
CA GLN A 126 13.15 3.72 -7.83
C GLN A 126 12.21 2.67 -8.45
N LEU A 127 10.94 3.00 -8.65
CA LEU A 127 9.96 2.12 -9.31
C LEU A 127 10.29 1.93 -10.80
N GLU A 128 10.67 2.99 -11.51
CA GLU A 128 11.16 2.92 -12.88
C GLU A 128 12.39 2.01 -13.00
N SER A 129 13.33 2.09 -12.04
CA SER A 129 14.49 1.21 -12.01
C SER A 129 14.11 -0.27 -11.82
N PHE A 130 13.03 -0.58 -11.10
CA PHE A 130 12.50 -1.94 -11.02
C PHE A 130 11.91 -2.39 -12.35
N LEU A 131 11.07 -1.55 -12.97
CA LEU A 131 10.41 -1.84 -14.25
C LEU A 131 11.42 -2.03 -15.41
N GLN A 132 12.52 -1.28 -15.40
CA GLN A 132 13.61 -1.40 -16.38
C GLN A 132 14.24 -2.79 -16.41
N LYS A 133 14.30 -3.51 -15.28
CA LYS A 133 14.80 -4.90 -15.22
C LYS A 133 14.00 -5.86 -16.10
N TYR A 134 12.76 -5.51 -16.39
CA TYR A 134 11.82 -6.27 -17.22
C TYR A 134 11.56 -5.62 -18.58
N ASN A 135 12.31 -4.56 -18.95
CA ASN A 135 12.07 -3.74 -20.14
C ASN A 135 10.64 -3.17 -20.19
N ARG A 136 10.12 -2.71 -19.04
CA ARG A 136 8.79 -2.13 -18.90
C ARG A 136 8.86 -0.66 -18.47
N THR A 137 7.82 0.09 -18.78
CA THR A 137 7.64 1.49 -18.36
C THR A 137 6.51 1.67 -17.35
N GLU A 138 5.70 0.64 -17.13
CA GLU A 138 4.56 0.64 -16.23
C GLU A 138 4.29 -0.78 -15.70
N PHE A 139 3.69 -0.84 -14.51
CA PHE A 139 3.13 -2.06 -13.92
C PHE A 139 1.85 -2.47 -14.64
N ASP A 140 1.59 -3.76 -14.67
CA ASP A 140 0.32 -4.29 -15.15
C ASP A 140 -0.77 -4.08 -14.09
N LEU A 141 -0.46 -4.30 -12.82
CA LEU A 141 -1.39 -4.11 -11.71
C LEU A 141 -0.72 -3.39 -10.55
N ILE A 142 -1.30 -2.29 -10.07
CA ILE A 142 -0.94 -1.67 -8.81
C ILE A 142 -2.05 -1.96 -7.80
N THR A 143 -1.70 -2.53 -6.66
CA THR A 143 -2.60 -2.75 -5.53
C THR A 143 -2.33 -1.73 -4.41
N CYS A 144 -3.41 -1.24 -3.82
CA CYS A 144 -3.36 -0.32 -2.67
C CYS A 144 -4.49 -0.70 -1.71
N PHE A 145 -4.19 -1.63 -0.80
CA PHE A 145 -5.16 -2.17 0.13
C PHE A 145 -5.12 -1.42 1.46
N SER A 146 -6.13 -0.60 1.76
CA SER A 146 -6.20 0.10 3.03
C SER A 146 -4.96 0.98 3.33
N THR A 147 -4.43 1.65 2.32
CA THR A 147 -3.29 2.58 2.47
C THR A 147 -3.69 4.04 2.24
N THR A 148 -4.72 4.30 1.42
CA THR A 148 -5.15 5.66 1.03
C THR A 148 -5.45 6.58 2.22
N MET A 149 -6.03 6.05 3.30
CA MET A 149 -6.29 6.84 4.50
C MET A 149 -5.02 7.36 5.16
N TRP A 150 -3.98 6.51 5.26
CA TRP A 150 -2.74 6.87 5.93
C TRP A 150 -1.97 7.92 5.13
N ILE A 151 -1.97 7.81 3.81
CA ILE A 151 -1.44 8.85 2.92
C ILE A 151 -2.20 10.16 3.14
N HIS A 152 -3.53 10.12 3.10
CA HIS A 152 -4.36 11.31 3.27
C HIS A 152 -4.19 11.97 4.65
N LEU A 153 -4.13 11.18 5.73
CA LEU A 153 -3.93 11.67 7.09
C LEU A 153 -2.59 12.40 7.27
N ASN A 154 -1.53 11.92 6.61
CA ASN A 154 -0.17 12.45 6.79
C ASN A 154 0.21 13.53 5.76
N HIS A 155 -0.40 13.53 4.57
CA HIS A 155 -0.05 14.43 3.47
C HIS A 155 -1.19 15.34 2.98
N GLY A 156 -2.37 15.25 3.59
CA GLY A 156 -3.54 16.08 3.25
C GLY A 156 -4.15 15.75 1.88
N ASP A 157 -5.14 16.56 1.47
CA ASP A 157 -5.86 16.36 0.20
C ASP A 157 -4.89 16.36 -1.00
N ASN A 158 -3.95 17.33 -1.04
CA ASN A 158 -2.93 17.40 -2.09
C ASN A 158 -2.03 16.16 -2.14
N GLY A 159 -1.72 15.58 -0.97
CA GLY A 159 -0.94 14.34 -0.90
C GLY A 159 -1.70 13.15 -1.47
N LEU A 160 -3.00 13.05 -1.18
CA LEU A 160 -3.85 12.02 -1.77
C LEU A 160 -3.94 12.19 -3.29
N ASP A 161 -4.17 13.41 -3.78
CA ASP A 161 -4.28 13.69 -5.22
C ASP A 161 -2.96 13.40 -5.96
N ASN A 162 -1.83 13.84 -5.39
CA ASN A 162 -0.51 13.55 -5.94
C ASN A 162 -0.24 12.04 -6.00
N PHE A 163 -0.57 11.30 -4.93
CA PHE A 163 -0.45 9.85 -4.90
C PHE A 163 -1.27 9.19 -6.02
N LEU A 164 -2.55 9.56 -6.14
CA LEU A 164 -3.46 9.01 -7.15
C LEU A 164 -2.99 9.32 -8.58
N SER A 165 -2.55 10.55 -8.83
CA SER A 165 -1.96 10.94 -10.12
C SER A 165 -0.70 10.14 -10.44
N THR A 166 0.18 9.90 -9.45
CA THR A 166 1.40 9.11 -9.63
C THR A 166 1.09 7.66 -9.99
N ILE A 167 0.24 6.97 -9.21
CA ILE A 167 -0.08 5.56 -9.50
C ILE A 167 -0.86 5.40 -10.81
N SER A 168 -1.66 6.39 -11.20
CA SER A 168 -2.38 6.38 -12.49
C SER A 168 -1.43 6.37 -13.68
N LYS A 169 -0.24 6.97 -13.56
CA LYS A 169 0.78 6.97 -14.63
C LYS A 169 1.66 5.72 -14.62
N LEU A 170 1.80 5.08 -13.46
CA LEU A 170 2.73 3.97 -13.26
C LEU A 170 2.11 2.59 -13.46
N GLY A 171 0.79 2.47 -13.55
CA GLY A 171 0.14 1.16 -13.65
C GLY A 171 -1.06 1.16 -14.57
N LYS A 172 -1.23 0.10 -15.36
CA LYS A 172 -2.40 -0.10 -16.25
C LYS A 172 -3.69 -0.27 -15.46
N TYR A 173 -3.69 -1.21 -14.52
CA TYR A 173 -4.80 -1.49 -13.63
C TYR A 173 -4.50 -1.02 -12.20
N LEU A 174 -5.47 -0.39 -11.54
CA LEU A 174 -5.37 0.00 -10.14
C LEU A 174 -6.45 -0.73 -9.33
N LEU A 175 -6.04 -1.59 -8.40
CA LEU A 175 -6.93 -2.25 -7.46
C LEU A 175 -6.85 -1.58 -6.09
N LEU A 176 -7.88 -0.79 -5.76
CA LEU A 176 -7.90 0.10 -4.61
C LEU A 176 -8.97 -0.33 -3.59
N GLU A 177 -8.58 -0.37 -2.31
CA GLU A 177 -9.48 -0.56 -1.16
C GLU A 177 -9.47 0.70 -0.28
N PRO A 178 -10.27 1.74 -0.59
CA PRO A 178 -10.31 2.95 0.23
C PRO A 178 -10.93 2.67 1.60
N GLN A 179 -10.38 3.28 2.65
CA GLN A 179 -11.00 3.23 3.97
C GLN A 179 -12.02 4.36 4.15
N GLU A 180 -13.15 4.01 4.77
CA GLU A 180 -14.19 4.96 5.12
C GLU A 180 -13.77 5.96 6.23
N TRP A 181 -14.49 7.09 6.28
CA TRP A 181 -14.27 8.18 7.25
C TRP A 181 -14.32 7.74 8.72
N LYS A 182 -15.07 6.68 9.06
CA LYS A 182 -15.08 6.11 10.42
C LYS A 182 -13.69 5.63 10.87
N SER A 183 -12.87 5.18 9.92
CA SER A 183 -11.50 4.74 10.16
C SER A 183 -10.59 5.92 10.51
N TYR A 184 -10.79 7.11 9.90
CA TYR A 184 -10.06 8.35 10.20
C TYR A 184 -10.32 8.78 11.65
N LYS A 185 -11.58 8.80 12.07
CA LYS A 185 -11.97 9.12 13.46
C LYS A 185 -11.35 8.13 14.46
N SER A 186 -11.28 6.85 14.08
CA SER A 186 -10.66 5.80 14.90
C SER A 186 -9.15 5.99 15.03
N ALA A 187 -8.48 6.40 13.95
CA ALA A 187 -7.05 6.74 13.96
C ALA A 187 -6.77 7.95 14.87
N LEU A 188 -7.57 9.02 14.78
CA LEU A 188 -7.44 10.19 15.66
C LEU A 188 -7.63 9.81 17.14
N ARG A 189 -8.70 9.07 17.47
CA ARG A 189 -8.95 8.58 18.84
C ARG A 189 -7.78 7.76 19.39
N ARG A 190 -7.13 6.97 18.52
CA ARG A 190 -5.93 6.19 18.89
C ARG A 190 -4.77 7.12 19.26
N MET A 191 -4.48 8.15 18.46
CA MET A 191 -3.42 9.12 18.76
C MET A 191 -3.68 9.82 20.10
N THR A 192 -4.91 10.25 20.35
CA THR A 192 -5.31 10.85 21.64
C THR A 192 -5.09 9.89 22.81
N ARG A 193 -5.56 8.64 22.70
CA ARG A 193 -5.41 7.63 23.76
C ARG A 193 -3.95 7.31 24.10
N LEU A 194 -3.07 7.40 23.11
CA LEU A 194 -1.64 7.12 23.26
C LEU A 194 -0.81 8.37 23.59
N ASN A 195 -1.47 9.52 23.79
CA ASN A 195 -0.80 10.81 24.01
C ASN A 195 0.25 11.14 22.93
N ARG A 196 -0.13 10.93 21.66
CA ARG A 196 0.67 11.22 20.47
C ARG A 196 0.11 12.42 19.71
N GLU A 197 0.91 12.98 18.83
CA GLU A 197 0.50 14.07 17.95
C GLU A 197 -0.79 13.68 17.19
N ALA A 198 -1.81 14.53 17.30
CA ALA A 198 -3.10 14.32 16.65
C ALA A 198 -2.99 14.51 15.13
N PHE A 199 -3.89 13.87 14.39
CA PHE A 199 -4.10 14.21 12.99
C PHE A 199 -4.98 15.45 12.87
N ALA A 200 -4.61 16.36 11.98
CA ALA A 200 -5.36 17.58 11.69
C ALA A 200 -6.58 17.31 10.80
N LEU A 201 -7.53 16.49 11.29
CA LEU A 201 -8.72 16.09 10.51
C LEU A 201 -9.53 17.30 10.04
N GLU A 202 -9.57 18.39 10.79
CA GLU A 202 -10.27 19.62 10.45
C GLU A 202 -9.76 20.25 9.15
N LYS A 203 -8.50 20.02 8.78
CA LYS A 203 -7.89 20.56 7.55
C LYS A 203 -8.23 19.75 6.30
N LEU A 204 -8.66 18.50 6.45
CA LEU A 204 -8.97 17.61 5.32
C LEU A 204 -10.33 17.98 4.72
N LYS A 205 -10.38 18.29 3.44
CA LYS A 205 -11.63 18.64 2.74
C LYS A 205 -12.35 17.39 2.24
N THR A 206 -11.59 16.41 1.75
CA THR A 206 -12.13 15.17 1.21
C THR A 206 -12.61 14.27 2.35
N ARG A 207 -13.92 14.07 2.48
CA ARG A 207 -14.50 13.21 3.53
C ARG A 207 -14.99 11.87 3.02
N ASP A 208 -15.38 11.82 1.74
CA ASP A 208 -15.77 10.61 1.04
C ASP A 208 -14.66 10.20 0.09
N ILE A 209 -13.77 9.34 0.58
CA ILE A 209 -12.60 8.88 -0.19
C ILE A 209 -13.03 8.05 -1.39
N THR A 210 -14.05 7.22 -1.23
CA THR A 210 -14.57 6.39 -2.31
C THR A 210 -15.07 7.27 -3.46
N ASN A 211 -15.95 8.22 -3.18
CA ASN A 211 -16.45 9.12 -4.21
C ASN A 211 -15.34 9.97 -4.82
N HIS A 212 -14.35 10.40 -4.01
CA HIS A 212 -13.18 11.10 -4.53
C HIS A 212 -12.39 10.26 -5.54
N LEU A 213 -12.10 8.99 -5.25
CA LEU A 213 -11.44 8.09 -6.21
C LEU A 213 -12.23 7.96 -7.51
N LEU A 214 -13.56 7.78 -7.40
CA LEU A 214 -14.46 7.61 -8.54
C LEU A 214 -14.55 8.86 -9.43
N GLN A 215 -14.28 10.05 -8.89
CA GLN A 215 -14.30 11.31 -9.65
C GLN A 215 -12.92 11.72 -10.15
N PHE A 216 -11.87 11.51 -9.34
CA PHE A 216 -10.51 11.96 -9.61
C PHE A 216 -9.82 11.08 -10.66
N LEU A 217 -9.88 9.75 -10.50
CA LEU A 217 -9.15 8.82 -11.37
C LEU A 217 -9.57 8.90 -12.85
N PRO A 218 -10.86 9.07 -13.21
CA PRO A 218 -11.25 9.28 -14.61
C PRO A 218 -10.62 10.51 -15.25
N GLN A 219 -10.41 11.59 -14.49
CA GLN A 219 -9.72 12.80 -14.97
C GLN A 219 -8.22 12.55 -15.24
N HIS A 220 -7.68 11.47 -14.67
CA HIS A 220 -6.32 10.97 -14.89
C HIS A 220 -6.26 9.73 -15.78
N GLY A 221 -7.29 9.53 -16.62
CA GLY A 221 -7.33 8.47 -17.61
C GLY A 221 -7.71 7.09 -17.05
N LYS A 222 -8.10 6.99 -15.78
CA LYS A 222 -8.43 5.73 -15.12
C LYS A 222 -9.92 5.61 -14.83
N ASN A 223 -10.64 4.84 -15.65
CA ASN A 223 -12.07 4.58 -15.45
C ASN A 223 -12.31 3.37 -14.55
N VAL A 224 -13.42 3.36 -13.83
CA VAL A 224 -13.86 2.18 -13.07
C VAL A 224 -14.14 1.07 -14.06
N TYR A 225 -13.39 -0.03 -13.94
CA TYR A 225 -13.64 -1.23 -14.69
C TYR A 225 -14.62 -2.15 -13.95
N GLN A 226 -14.36 -2.37 -12.66
CA GLN A 226 -15.18 -3.27 -11.85
C GLN A 226 -15.16 -2.89 -10.37
N CYS A 227 -16.29 -3.09 -9.68
CA CYS A 227 -16.34 -3.15 -8.23
C CYS A 227 -16.54 -4.61 -7.82
N PHE A 228 -15.60 -5.17 -7.05
CA PHE A 228 -15.63 -6.54 -6.57
C PHE A 228 -16.50 -6.72 -5.30
N GLY A 229 -17.27 -5.70 -4.95
CA GLY A 229 -18.12 -5.67 -3.77
C GLY A 229 -17.35 -5.32 -2.50
N GLU A 230 -18.01 -5.57 -1.37
CA GLU A 230 -17.56 -5.13 -0.05
C GLU A 230 -16.94 -6.29 0.75
N THR A 231 -15.83 -5.99 1.42
CA THR A 231 -15.18 -6.87 2.41
C THR A 231 -16.01 -6.95 3.70
N SER A 232 -15.72 -7.94 4.55
CA SER A 232 -16.48 -8.13 5.81
C SER A 232 -16.39 -6.98 6.83
N TRP A 233 -15.49 -6.01 6.63
CA TRP A 233 -15.34 -4.81 7.48
C TRP A 233 -15.85 -3.53 6.80
N GLY A 234 -16.60 -3.67 5.72
CA GLY A 234 -17.27 -2.55 5.09
C GLY A 234 -16.40 -1.74 4.13
N ARG A 235 -15.50 -2.37 3.39
CA ARG A 235 -14.68 -1.68 2.38
C ARG A 235 -14.85 -2.29 1.02
N SER A 236 -15.20 -1.48 0.04
CA SER A 236 -15.32 -1.88 -1.36
C SER A 236 -13.95 -2.02 -2.02
N LEU A 237 -13.84 -2.96 -2.95
CA LEU A 237 -12.66 -3.18 -3.79
C LEU A 237 -12.95 -2.71 -5.21
N PHE A 238 -12.24 -1.69 -5.67
CA PHE A 238 -12.42 -1.12 -7.00
C PHE A 238 -11.23 -1.41 -7.88
N LEU A 239 -11.49 -1.93 -9.08
CA LEU A 239 -10.52 -2.06 -10.15
C LEU A 239 -10.76 -0.94 -11.16
N PHE A 240 -9.74 -0.11 -11.37
CA PHE A 240 -9.69 0.90 -12.41
C PHE A 240 -8.75 0.46 -13.51
N GLN A 241 -8.98 0.93 -14.73
CA GLN A 241 -8.13 0.68 -15.89
C GLN A 241 -8.02 1.92 -16.78
N ASP A 242 -7.08 1.90 -17.74
CA ASP A 242 -6.98 2.94 -18.76
C ASP A 242 -8.28 3.14 -19.53
N SER A 243 -8.58 4.40 -19.83
CA SER A 243 -9.65 4.78 -20.73
C SER A 243 -9.34 4.21 -22.12
N SER A 244 -10.28 3.46 -22.68
CA SER A 244 -10.22 2.94 -24.05
C SER A 244 -10.28 4.07 -25.08
#